data_AF-A0A383BVY7-F1
#
_entry.id   AF-A0A383BVY7-F1
#
_cell.length_a   1.000
_cell.length_b   1.000
_cell.length_c   1.000
_cell.angle_alpha   90.00
_cell.angle_beta   90.00
_cell.angle_gamma   90.00
#
_symmetry.space_group_name_H-M   'P 1'
#
loop_
_entity.id
_entity.type
_entity.pdbx_description
1 polymer ?
#
loop_
_entity_poly.entity_id
_entity_poly.type
_entity_poly.pdbx_seq_one_letter_code
_entity_poly.pdbx_strand_id
1 'polypeptide(L)'
;VGSPKTFFINGLRRKFFHGKIGIFTPRGYRRRAPHRELSCKPARAIHSLSCQAAPESYPEGMEVLCIALLAGVGFIVAYHTYGRWLGSKIFALSAKAVCPSRKLEDGVDYVPTKKSIIFGHHFTSIAGTGPIVGPAIAIMWGWVPALLWVVFGSILIGAVHDFGALVVSLRNNGQTVGDVAGRLLNKRVRLLFLFTLFM
;
A
#
# COMPACT_ATOMS: atom_id res chain seq x y z
N VAL A 1 23.75 19.43 -39.04
CA VAL A 1 24.48 18.72 -37.96
C VAL A 1 23.69 18.89 -36.67
N GLY A 2 22.83 17.93 -36.35
CA GLY A 2 21.85 17.99 -35.25
C GLY A 2 22.10 16.88 -34.22
N SER A 3 22.10 17.25 -32.94
CA SER A 3 22.54 16.44 -31.80
C SER A 3 21.40 15.55 -31.24
N PRO A 4 21.68 14.34 -30.72
CA PRO A 4 20.70 13.26 -30.53
C PRO A 4 19.92 13.32 -29.20
N LYS A 5 19.44 14.50 -28.78
CA LYS A 5 18.65 14.65 -27.54
C LYS A 5 17.18 15.03 -27.75
N THR A 6 16.78 15.35 -28.99
CA THR A 6 15.41 15.78 -29.31
C THR A 6 14.47 14.64 -29.74
N PHE A 7 14.99 13.42 -29.91
CA PHE A 7 14.19 12.28 -30.38
C PHE A 7 13.44 11.55 -29.25
N PHE A 8 13.87 11.69 -27.98
CA PHE A 8 13.25 10.97 -26.87
C PHE A 8 12.01 11.67 -26.29
N ILE A 9 11.88 12.99 -26.51
CA ILE A 9 10.79 13.80 -25.93
C ILE A 9 9.52 13.74 -26.79
N ASN A 10 9.62 13.42 -28.09
CA ASN A 10 8.45 13.21 -28.96
C ASN A 10 7.94 11.76 -29.02
N GLY A 11 8.66 10.80 -28.43
CA GLY A 11 8.29 9.38 -28.43
C GLY A 11 7.31 8.98 -27.32
N LEU A 12 7.29 9.67 -26.18
CA LEU A 12 6.44 9.30 -25.04
C LEU A 12 5.08 10.02 -24.99
N ARG A 13 4.85 11.05 -25.80
CA ARG A 13 3.58 11.80 -25.80
C ARG A 13 2.46 11.17 -26.66
N ARG A 14 2.75 10.12 -27.44
CA ARG A 14 1.75 9.41 -28.28
C ARG A 14 1.16 8.13 -27.69
N LYS A 15 1.67 7.60 -26.58
CA LYS A 15 1.18 6.33 -26.01
C LYS A 15 0.16 6.44 -24.87
N PHE A 16 -0.14 7.66 -24.39
CA PHE A 16 -1.04 7.85 -23.25
C PHE A 16 -2.42 8.44 -23.57
N PHE A 17 -2.73 8.71 -24.84
CA PHE A 17 -4.01 9.32 -25.26
C PHE A 17 -4.78 8.48 -26.28
N HIS A 18 -4.72 7.15 -26.15
CA HIS A 18 -5.59 6.22 -26.89
C HIS A 18 -5.98 5.00 -26.02
N GLY A 19 -6.21 5.24 -24.73
CA GLY A 19 -6.94 4.30 -23.88
C GLY A 19 -8.44 4.48 -24.10
N LYS A 20 -8.98 3.85 -25.14
CA LYS A 20 -10.44 3.76 -25.34
C LYS A 20 -11.07 3.18 -24.08
N ILE A 21 -11.90 3.99 -23.42
CA ILE A 21 -12.94 3.55 -22.50
C ILE A 21 -13.89 2.69 -23.33
N GLY A 22 -13.64 1.38 -23.35
CA GLY A 22 -14.45 0.39 -24.02
C GLY A 22 -15.64 0.03 -23.15
N ILE A 23 -16.71 0.81 -23.25
CA ILE A 23 -18.05 0.43 -22.81
C ILE A 23 -18.40 -0.87 -23.55
N PHE A 24 -18.52 -1.97 -22.81
CA PHE A 24 -18.84 -3.29 -23.33
C PHE A 24 -20.32 -3.33 -23.73
N THR A 25 -20.66 -2.81 -24.91
CA THR A 25 -21.95 -3.05 -25.56
C THR A 25 -21.93 -4.43 -26.21
N PRO A 26 -22.84 -5.36 -25.90
CA PRO A 26 -22.95 -6.62 -26.64
C PRO A 26 -23.63 -6.36 -27.98
N ARG A 27 -22.84 -6.28 -29.06
CA ARG A 27 -23.33 -6.39 -30.44
C ARG A 27 -23.55 -7.87 -30.78
N GLY A 28 -24.66 -8.13 -31.46
CA GLY A 28 -25.24 -9.44 -31.67
C GLY A 28 -24.30 -10.52 -32.21
N TYR A 29 -24.38 -11.68 -31.57
CA TYR A 29 -23.92 -12.94 -32.13
C TYR A 29 -25.10 -13.67 -32.77
N ARG A 30 -25.31 -13.43 -34.06
CA ARG A 30 -26.16 -14.28 -34.91
C ARG A 30 -25.25 -15.33 -35.55
N ARG A 31 -25.21 -16.55 -34.98
CA ARG A 31 -24.83 -17.77 -35.72
C ARG A 31 -25.65 -18.97 -35.25
N ARG A 32 -26.65 -19.29 -36.10
CA ARG A 32 -26.91 -20.60 -36.71
C ARG A 32 -26.89 -21.82 -35.76
N ALA A 33 -28.10 -22.28 -35.44
CA ALA A 33 -28.36 -23.62 -34.92
C ALA A 33 -27.79 -24.71 -35.84
N PRO A 34 -27.36 -25.83 -35.24
CA PRO A 34 -27.68 -27.13 -35.79
C PRO A 34 -28.46 -27.95 -34.77
N HIS A 35 -29.58 -28.49 -35.23
CA HIS A 35 -30.29 -29.60 -34.59
C HIS A 35 -29.31 -30.73 -34.25
N ARG A 36 -29.24 -31.10 -32.98
CA ARG A 36 -28.97 -32.49 -32.57
C ARG A 36 -29.76 -32.78 -31.30
N GLU A 37 -30.71 -33.67 -31.45
CA GLU A 37 -31.49 -34.27 -30.39
C GLU A 37 -30.57 -34.85 -29.31
N LEU A 38 -30.84 -34.50 -28.05
CA LEU A 38 -30.47 -35.32 -26.90
C LEU A 38 -31.70 -35.45 -26.00
N SER A 39 -32.50 -36.44 -26.37
CA SER A 39 -33.26 -37.37 -25.52
C SER A 39 -33.45 -36.93 -24.06
N CYS A 40 -34.64 -36.41 -23.75
CA CYS A 40 -35.17 -36.48 -22.39
C CYS A 40 -35.42 -37.95 -22.03
N LYS A 41 -34.66 -38.49 -21.07
CA LYS A 41 -35.09 -39.67 -20.30
C LYS A 41 -35.70 -39.20 -18.98
N PRO A 42 -36.92 -39.63 -18.61
CA PRO A 42 -37.51 -39.36 -17.31
C PRO A 42 -37.14 -40.44 -16.27
N ALA A 43 -37.49 -40.15 -15.00
CA ALA A 43 -37.42 -40.98 -13.79
C ALA A 43 -36.12 -40.83 -12.96
N ARG A 44 -36.14 -39.99 -11.92
CA ARG A 44 -36.56 -40.28 -10.51
C ARG A 44 -35.48 -40.99 -9.68
N ALA A 45 -34.84 -40.23 -8.78
CA ALA A 45 -34.46 -40.60 -7.40
C ALA A 45 -33.73 -39.39 -6.80
N ILE A 46 -34.43 -38.50 -6.09
CA ILE A 46 -34.38 -38.43 -4.62
C ILE A 46 -32.93 -38.45 -4.11
N HIS A 47 -32.21 -37.34 -4.30
CA HIS A 47 -31.29 -36.86 -3.28
C HIS A 47 -31.75 -35.46 -2.90
N SER A 48 -32.39 -35.43 -1.75
CA SER A 48 -32.96 -34.30 -1.05
C SER A 48 -32.03 -33.10 -1.03
N LEU A 49 -32.65 -31.96 -1.36
CA LEU A 49 -32.25 -30.61 -1.02
C LEU A 49 -31.32 -30.53 0.20
N SER A 50 -30.11 -30.06 -0.03
CA SER A 50 -29.38 -29.20 0.92
C SER A 50 -28.44 -28.29 0.13
N CYS A 51 -28.97 -27.60 -0.89
CA CYS A 51 -28.51 -26.24 -1.13
C CYS A 51 -29.02 -25.44 0.07
N GLN A 52 -28.31 -25.50 1.19
CA GLN A 52 -28.42 -24.47 2.21
C GLN A 52 -27.92 -23.20 1.51
N ALA A 53 -28.85 -22.41 0.96
CA ALA A 53 -28.61 -20.99 0.81
C ALA A 53 -28.22 -20.51 2.21
N ALA A 54 -26.94 -20.17 2.38
CA ALA A 54 -26.51 -19.49 3.59
C ALA A 54 -27.43 -18.26 3.75
N PRO A 55 -27.97 -17.98 4.95
CA PRO A 55 -28.81 -16.82 5.14
C PRO A 55 -27.98 -15.56 4.86
N GLU A 56 -28.16 -15.02 3.66
CA GLU A 56 -27.66 -13.72 3.22
C GLU A 56 -28.55 -12.66 3.88
N SER A 57 -28.27 -12.42 5.15
CA SER A 57 -28.94 -11.39 5.94
C SER A 57 -27.97 -10.84 6.97
N TYR A 58 -26.85 -10.32 6.48
CA TYR A 58 -26.13 -9.25 7.18
C TYR A 58 -26.58 -7.93 6.56
N PRO A 59 -26.81 -6.87 7.35
CA PRO A 59 -26.80 -5.53 6.80
C PRO A 59 -25.35 -5.24 6.41
N GLU A 60 -24.93 -5.70 5.23
CA GLU A 60 -23.54 -5.79 4.71
C GLU A 60 -22.72 -4.49 4.83
N GLY A 61 -23.37 -3.34 4.99
CA GLY A 61 -22.71 -2.05 5.23
C GLY A 61 -22.41 -1.73 6.69
N MET A 62 -23.28 -2.12 7.64
CA MET A 62 -23.20 -1.67 9.03
C MET A 62 -22.09 -2.40 9.79
N GLU A 63 -21.94 -3.72 9.59
CA GLU A 63 -20.91 -4.50 10.27
C GLU A 63 -19.50 -4.13 9.81
N VAL A 64 -19.31 -3.99 8.49
CA VAL A 64 -18.02 -3.56 7.91
C VAL A 64 -17.68 -2.14 8.37
N LEU A 65 -18.68 -1.24 8.43
CA LEU A 65 -18.51 0.10 8.97
C LEU A 65 -18.11 0.06 10.45
N CYS A 66 -18.78 -0.76 11.26
CA CYS A 66 -18.43 -0.94 12.68
C CYS A 66 -17.00 -1.47 12.84
N ILE A 67 -16.57 -2.45 12.05
CA ILE A 67 -15.21 -2.99 12.08
C ILE A 67 -14.20 -1.91 11.69
N ALA A 68 -14.47 -1.15 10.63
CA ALA A 68 -13.60 -0.06 10.18
C ALA A 68 -13.50 1.06 11.23
N LEU A 69 -14.62 1.42 11.88
CA LEU A 69 -14.65 2.41 12.95
C LEU A 69 -13.90 1.91 14.19
N LEU A 70 -14.09 0.66 14.61
CA LEU A 70 -13.37 0.06 15.73
C LEU A 70 -11.86 0.02 15.47
N ALA A 71 -11.44 -0.37 14.26
CA ALA A 71 -10.04 -0.33 13.85
C ALA A 71 -9.49 1.11 13.85
N GLY A 72 -10.26 2.07 13.31
CA GLY A 72 -9.91 3.49 13.31
C GLY A 72 -9.73 4.06 14.71
N VAL A 73 -10.66 3.78 15.63
CA VAL A 73 -10.55 4.14 17.05
C VAL A 73 -9.33 3.47 17.69
N GLY A 74 -9.09 2.19 17.40
CA GLY A 74 -7.89 1.46 17.84
C GLY A 74 -6.60 2.16 17.41
N PHE A 75 -6.52 2.62 16.16
CA PHE A 75 -5.37 3.40 15.67
C PHE A 75 -5.21 4.75 16.37
N ILE A 76 -6.31 5.46 16.66
CA ILE A 76 -6.27 6.73 17.42
C ILE A 76 -5.74 6.49 18.84
N VAL A 77 -6.26 5.47 19.52
CA VAL A 77 -5.80 5.10 20.87
C VAL A 77 -4.34 4.70 20.84
N ALA A 78 -3.91 3.88 19.88
CA ALA A 78 -2.52 3.49 19.70
C ALA A 78 -1.61 4.69 19.40
N TYR A 79 -2.05 5.65 18.58
CA TYR A 79 -1.30 6.87 18.31
C TYR A 79 -1.06 7.70 19.57
N HIS A 80 -2.11 7.90 20.39
CA HIS A 80 -2.01 8.70 21.61
C HIS A 80 -1.25 8.02 22.75
N THR A 81 -1.36 6.69 22.87
CA THR A 81 -0.70 5.92 23.92
C THR A 81 0.71 5.51 23.49
N TYR A 82 0.80 4.58 22.55
CA TYR A 82 2.05 4.00 22.07
C TYR A 82 2.90 5.01 21.30
N GLY A 83 2.31 5.77 20.38
CA GLY A 83 3.03 6.78 19.59
C GLY A 83 3.65 7.88 20.47
N ARG A 84 2.90 8.39 21.46
CA ARG A 84 3.41 9.39 22.42
C ARG A 84 4.52 8.81 23.31
N TRP A 85 4.37 7.56 23.75
CA TRP A 85 5.39 6.87 24.52
C TRP A 85 6.67 6.67 23.70
N LEU A 86 6.55 6.27 22.44
CA LEU A 86 7.66 6.08 21.50
C LEU A 86 8.42 7.39 21.27
N GLY A 87 7.71 8.47 20.95
CA GLY A 87 8.31 9.77 20.64
C GLY A 87 9.00 10.43 21.84
N SER A 88 8.44 10.30 23.05
CA SER A 88 8.99 10.92 24.25
C SER A 88 10.07 10.08 24.92
N LYS A 89 9.84 8.77 25.12
CA LYS A 89 10.68 7.92 25.96
C LYS A 89 11.83 7.25 25.21
N ILE A 90 11.60 6.86 23.95
CA ILE A 90 12.61 6.16 23.13
C ILE A 90 13.38 7.14 22.27
N PHE A 91 12.68 8.00 21.54
CA PHE A 91 13.30 8.91 20.58
C PHE A 91 13.57 10.31 21.13
N ALA A 92 13.10 10.64 22.34
CA ALA A 92 13.35 11.91 23.05
C ALA A 92 13.21 13.14 22.11
N LEU A 93 12.13 13.19 21.34
CA LEU A 93 11.92 14.25 20.36
C LEU A 93 11.69 15.60 21.04
N SER A 94 12.41 16.61 20.57
CA SER A 94 12.28 17.98 21.03
C SER A 94 11.66 18.84 19.94
N ALA A 95 10.56 19.53 20.25
CA ALA A 95 9.94 20.51 19.34
C ALA A 95 10.84 21.74 19.07
N LYS A 96 11.90 21.92 19.86
CA LYS A 96 12.90 22.98 19.68
C LYS A 96 14.01 22.61 18.69
N ALA A 97 14.07 21.34 18.25
CA ALA A 97 15.08 20.90 17.30
C ALA A 97 14.78 21.47 15.90
N VAL A 98 15.79 22.12 15.29
CA VAL A 98 15.68 22.65 13.93
C VAL A 98 15.86 21.50 12.93
N CYS A 99 14.90 21.31 12.02
CA CYS A 99 14.99 20.32 10.97
C CYS A 99 16.16 20.63 9.99
N PRO A 100 16.82 19.59 9.44
CA PRO A 100 17.93 19.79 8.49
C PRO A 100 17.52 20.59 7.26
N SER A 101 16.27 20.45 6.80
CA SER A 101 15.70 21.22 5.69
C SER A 101 15.71 22.73 5.89
N ARG A 102 15.78 23.22 7.14
CA ARG A 102 15.89 24.65 7.46
C ARG A 102 17.29 25.06 7.90
N LYS A 103 18.07 24.13 8.46
CA LYS A 103 19.45 24.39 8.90
C LYS A 103 20.43 24.45 7.72
N LEU A 104 20.20 23.63 6.69
CA LEU A 104 21.08 23.46 5.52
C LEU A 104 20.40 23.96 4.24
N GLU A 105 19.47 24.91 4.35
CA GLU A 105 18.66 25.41 3.22
C GLU A 105 19.55 25.90 2.07
N ASP A 106 19.47 25.20 0.93
CA ASP A 106 20.27 25.46 -0.26
C ASP A 106 19.42 25.65 -1.54
N GLY A 107 18.10 25.44 -1.44
CA GLY A 107 17.17 25.56 -2.57
C GLY A 107 17.17 24.38 -3.54
N VAL A 108 18.01 23.36 -3.32
CA VAL A 108 18.18 22.19 -4.20
C VAL A 108 17.94 20.90 -3.43
N ASP A 109 18.83 20.54 -2.50
CA ASP A 109 18.75 19.29 -1.72
C ASP A 109 17.96 19.49 -0.41
N TYR A 110 17.99 20.71 0.15
CA TYR A 110 17.32 21.08 1.40
C TYR A 110 16.39 22.27 1.16
N VAL A 111 15.09 21.95 1.03
CA VAL A 111 14.04 22.96 0.85
C VAL A 111 12.99 22.83 1.96
N PRO A 112 12.71 23.89 2.74
CA PRO A 112 11.69 23.86 3.77
C PRO A 112 10.30 23.68 3.13
N THR A 113 9.76 22.46 3.25
CA THR A 113 8.49 22.08 2.65
C THR A 113 7.38 21.98 3.68
N LYS A 114 6.15 22.28 3.29
CA LYS A 114 4.96 22.15 4.15
C LYS A 114 4.76 20.68 4.56
N LYS A 115 4.39 20.47 5.82
CA LYS A 115 4.18 19.12 6.41
C LYS A 115 3.20 18.26 5.62
N SER A 116 2.12 18.85 5.09
CA SER A 116 1.10 18.13 4.33
C SER A 116 1.62 17.53 3.02
N ILE A 117 2.57 18.20 2.36
CA ILE A 117 3.16 17.73 1.10
C ILE A 117 4.10 16.55 1.40
N ILE A 118 4.97 16.70 2.40
CA ILE A 118 5.88 15.64 2.85
C ILE A 118 5.08 14.42 3.29
N PHE A 119 3.99 14.63 4.05
CA PHE A 119 3.09 13.56 4.46
C PHE A 119 2.51 12.81 3.24
N GLY A 120 2.08 13.53 2.21
CA GLY A 120 1.57 12.92 0.98
C GLY A 120 2.61 12.02 0.30
N HIS A 121 3.84 12.51 0.10
CA HIS A 121 4.92 11.71 -0.47
C HIS A 121 5.19 10.45 0.37
N HIS A 122 5.32 10.62 1.68
CA HIS A 122 5.59 9.52 2.60
C HIS A 122 4.45 8.49 2.64
N PHE A 123 3.21 8.96 2.68
CA PHE A 123 2.02 8.12 2.68
C PHE A 123 1.92 7.30 1.39
N THR A 124 2.15 7.92 0.23
CA THR A 124 2.11 7.20 -1.06
C THR A 124 3.16 6.11 -1.16
N SER A 125 4.34 6.31 -0.57
CA SER A 125 5.40 5.29 -0.53
C SER A 125 5.03 4.06 0.31
N ILE A 126 4.24 4.23 1.37
CA ILE A 126 3.81 3.13 2.26
C ILE A 126 2.52 2.47 1.77
N ALA A 127 1.57 3.26 1.25
CA ALA A 127 0.24 2.79 0.90
C ALA A 127 0.21 1.77 -0.26
N GLY A 128 1.25 1.71 -1.08
CA GLY A 128 1.29 0.86 -2.29
C GLY A 128 1.13 -0.64 -2.00
N THR A 129 1.64 -1.14 -0.88
CA THR A 129 1.64 -2.58 -0.57
C THR A 129 0.31 -3.07 0.03
N GLY A 130 -0.48 -2.18 0.63
CA GLY A 130 -1.72 -2.54 1.35
C GLY A 130 -2.77 -3.26 0.50
N PRO A 131 -3.18 -2.73 -0.67
CA PRO A 131 -4.20 -3.36 -1.52
C PRO A 131 -3.80 -4.72 -2.09
N ILE A 132 -2.51 -5.03 -2.12
CA ILE A 132 -1.99 -6.29 -2.67
C ILE A 132 -1.88 -7.33 -1.56
N VAL A 133 -1.22 -6.98 -0.45
CA VAL A 133 -0.92 -7.92 0.63
C VAL A 133 -2.15 -8.23 1.49
N GLY A 134 -3.07 -7.27 1.65
CA GLY A 134 -4.29 -7.45 2.45
C GLY A 134 -5.17 -8.61 1.96
N PRO A 135 -5.62 -8.61 0.68
CA PRO A 135 -6.41 -9.70 0.11
C PRO A 135 -5.65 -11.02 0.09
N ALA A 136 -4.34 -11.01 -0.17
CA ALA A 136 -3.52 -12.21 -0.18
C ALA A 136 -3.53 -12.92 1.19
N ILE A 137 -3.33 -12.19 2.29
CA ILE A 137 -3.37 -12.75 3.65
C ILE A 137 -4.79 -13.21 4.02
N ALA A 138 -5.81 -12.46 3.61
CA ALA A 138 -7.21 -12.83 3.85
C ALA A 138 -7.61 -14.15 3.18
N ILE A 139 -7.08 -14.43 1.98
CA ILE A 139 -7.31 -15.70 1.28
C ILE A 139 -6.58 -16.86 1.98
N MET A 140 -5.36 -16.63 2.48
CA MET A 140 -4.55 -17.68 3.09
C MET A 140 -5.04 -18.09 4.49
N TRP A 141 -5.37 -17.13 5.34
CA TRP A 141 -5.67 -17.37 6.76
C TRP A 141 -7.09 -16.99 7.17
N GLY A 142 -7.90 -16.50 6.23
CA GLY A 142 -9.22 -15.93 6.52
C GLY A 142 -9.17 -14.46 6.93
N TRP A 143 -10.34 -13.84 7.04
CA TRP A 143 -10.46 -12.40 7.25
C TRP A 143 -10.11 -11.94 8.67
N VAL A 144 -10.41 -12.73 9.71
CA VAL A 144 -10.13 -12.35 11.11
C VAL A 144 -8.63 -12.26 11.40
N PRO A 145 -7.80 -13.29 11.09
CA PRO A 145 -6.36 -13.20 11.33
C PRO A 145 -5.69 -12.13 10.45
N ALA A 146 -6.20 -11.93 9.23
CA ALA A 146 -5.74 -10.86 8.35
C ALA A 146 -5.98 -9.48 8.96
N LEU A 147 -7.19 -9.24 9.50
CA LEU A 147 -7.53 -7.97 10.15
C LEU A 147 -6.67 -7.72 11.38
N LEU A 148 -6.51 -8.72 12.25
CA LEU A 148 -5.65 -8.62 13.43
C LEU A 148 -4.20 -8.30 13.04
N TRP A 149 -3.67 -8.99 12.02
CA TRP A 149 -2.32 -8.73 11.53
C TRP A 149 -2.17 -7.31 10.98
N VAL A 150 -3.15 -6.83 10.19
CA VAL A 150 -3.12 -5.47 9.65
C VAL A 150 -3.16 -4.44 10.78
N VAL A 151 -4.02 -4.61 11.78
CA VAL A 151 -4.13 -3.66 12.90
C VAL A 151 -2.89 -3.71 13.80
N PHE A 152 -2.56 -4.87 14.36
CA PHE A 152 -1.45 -4.99 15.30
C PHE A 152 -0.09 -4.88 14.64
N GLY A 153 0.09 -5.48 13.46
CA GLY A 153 1.34 -5.42 12.70
C GLY A 153 1.67 -4.01 12.25
N SER A 154 0.67 -3.23 11.82
CA SER A 154 0.91 -1.81 11.46
C SER A 154 1.27 -0.96 12.68
N ILE A 155 0.67 -1.20 13.85
CA ILE A 155 0.97 -0.44 15.09
C ILE A 155 2.36 -0.80 15.63
N LEU A 156 2.66 -2.09 15.77
CA LEU A 156 3.85 -2.57 16.49
C LEU A 156 5.10 -2.61 15.63
N ILE A 157 4.98 -3.04 14.37
CA ILE A 157 6.12 -3.20 13.46
C ILE A 157 6.18 -2.01 12.51
N GLY A 158 5.09 -1.75 11.79
CA GLY A 158 5.04 -0.74 10.73
C GLY A 158 5.36 0.67 11.24
N ALA A 159 4.60 1.15 12.21
CA ALA A 159 4.74 2.50 12.74
C ALA A 159 6.10 2.72 13.42
N VAL A 160 6.61 1.72 14.15
CA VAL A 160 7.92 1.83 14.82
C VAL A 160 9.06 1.84 13.81
N HIS A 161 9.01 0.95 12.81
CA HIS A 161 10.02 0.88 11.77
C HIS A 161 10.08 2.19 10.97
N ASP A 162 8.93 2.67 10.51
CA ASP A 162 8.82 3.89 9.71
C ASP A 162 9.25 5.14 10.51
N PHE A 163 8.75 5.27 11.73
CA PHE A 163 9.12 6.37 12.61
C PHE A 163 10.61 6.34 12.97
N GLY A 164 11.16 5.15 13.26
CA GLY A 164 12.57 4.98 13.55
C GLY A 164 13.46 5.38 12.37
N ALA A 165 13.12 4.93 11.16
CA ALA A 165 13.84 5.31 9.93
C ALA A 165 13.84 6.82 9.72
N LEU A 166 12.69 7.48 9.93
CA LEU A 166 12.57 8.94 9.80
C LEU A 166 13.42 9.67 10.85
N VAL A 167 13.39 9.25 12.11
CA VAL A 167 14.18 9.88 13.19
C VAL A 167 15.67 9.72 12.96
N VAL A 168 16.13 8.53 12.55
CA VAL A 168 17.54 8.28 12.22
C VAL A 168 17.99 9.15 11.05
N SER A 169 17.18 9.26 10.00
CA SER A 169 17.47 10.12 8.86
C SER A 169 17.57 11.59 9.27
N LEU A 170 16.60 12.11 10.03
CA LEU A 170 16.59 13.51 10.50
C LEU A 170 17.81 13.86 11.36
N ARG A 171 18.25 12.94 12.23
CA ARG A 171 19.44 13.13 13.07
C ARG A 171 20.75 13.12 12.27
N ASN A 172 20.73 12.54 11.07
CA ASN A 172 21.91 12.41 10.22
C ASN A 172 21.82 13.27 8.94
N ASN A 173 21.24 14.47 9.09
CA ASN A 173 21.06 15.47 8.03
C ASN A 173 20.19 14.98 6.84
N GLY A 174 19.18 14.16 7.07
CA GLY A 174 18.25 13.73 6.01
C GLY A 174 18.81 12.68 5.05
N GLN A 175 19.92 12.04 5.38
CA GLN A 175 20.50 10.99 4.54
C GLN A 175 19.68 9.69 4.56
N THR A 176 19.83 8.89 3.51
CA THR A 176 19.18 7.57 3.40
C THR A 176 19.71 6.61 4.47
N VAL A 177 18.86 5.70 4.96
CA VAL A 177 19.25 4.70 5.97
C VAL A 177 20.45 3.85 5.48
N GLY A 178 20.51 3.54 4.18
CA GLY A 178 21.65 2.83 3.57
C GLY A 178 22.96 3.61 3.62
N ASP A 179 22.94 4.93 3.39
CA ASP A 179 24.12 5.78 3.51
C ASP A 179 24.59 5.90 4.97
N VAL A 180 23.65 5.98 5.92
CA VAL A 180 23.97 5.97 7.36
C VAL A 180 24.62 4.65 7.76
N ALA A 181 24.02 3.51 7.38
CA ALA A 181 24.53 2.18 7.70
C ALA A 181 25.92 1.93 7.09
N GLY A 182 26.13 2.39 5.85
CA GLY A 182 27.43 2.30 5.17
C GLY A 182 28.55 3.06 5.86
N ARG A 183 28.24 4.22 6.46
CA ARG A 183 29.21 5.01 7.23
C ARG A 183 29.52 4.41 8.61
N LEU A 184 28.54 3.79 9.26
CA LEU A 184 28.69 3.25 10.62
C LEU A 184 29.30 1.84 10.68
N LEU A 185 28.99 0.96 9.72
CA LEU A 185 29.41 -0.45 9.75
C LEU A 185 30.59 -0.72 8.82
N ASN A 186 30.38 -0.63 7.50
CA ASN A 186 31.43 -0.80 6.49
C ASN A 186 30.88 -0.46 5.08
N LYS A 187 31.75 -0.09 4.14
CA LYS A 187 31.37 0.15 2.73
C LYS A 187 30.71 -1.06 2.06
N ARG A 188 31.07 -2.28 2.48
CA ARG A 188 30.47 -3.54 1.97
C ARG A 188 28.98 -3.64 2.32
N VAL A 189 28.56 -3.15 3.49
CA VAL A 189 27.14 -3.17 3.92
C VAL A 189 26.30 -2.25 3.05
N ARG A 190 26.84 -1.09 2.66
CA ARG A 190 26.19 -0.18 1.70
C ARG A 190 25.96 -0.86 0.35
N LEU A 191 26.97 -1.59 -0.15
CA LEU A 191 26.86 -2.30 -1.43
C LEU A 191 25.81 -3.41 -1.36
N LEU A 192 25.75 -4.17 -0.26
CA LEU A 192 24.71 -5.19 -0.06
C LEU A 192 23.31 -4.58 -0.02
N PHE A 193 23.11 -3.47 0.71
CA PHE A 193 21.83 -2.76 0.73
C PHE A 193 21.41 -2.27 -0.66
N LEU A 194 22.35 -1.71 -1.42
CA LEU A 194 22.09 -1.22 -2.78
C LEU A 194 21.75 -2.36 -3.73
N PHE A 195 22.44 -3.50 -3.60
CA PHE A 195 22.18 -4.70 -4.40
C PHE A 195 20.78 -5.27 -4.13
N THR A 196 20.39 -5.42 -2.86
CA THR A 196 19.05 -5.92 -2.50
C THR A 196 17.93 -4.98 -2.96
N LEU A 197 18.16 -3.67 -2.99
CA LEU A 197 17.19 -2.70 -3.52
C LEU A 197 17.04 -2.71 -5.04
N PHE A 198 18.07 -3.16 -5.77
CA PHE A 198 18.09 -3.16 -7.24
C PHE A 198 17.59 -4.48 -7.84
N MET A 199 17.68 -5.59 -7.10
CA MET A 199 17.26 -6.92 -7.54
C MET A 199 15.74 -7.06 -7.58
#